data_AF-A0A0M2F346-F1
#
_entry.id   AF-A0A0M2F346-F1
#
_cell.length_a   1.000
_cell.length_b   1.000
_cell.length_c   1.000
_cell.angle_alpha   90.00
_cell.angle_beta   90.00
_cell.angle_gamma   90.00
#
_symmetry.space_group_name_H-M   'P 1'
#
loop_
_entity.id
_entity.type
_entity.pdbx_description
1 polymer ?
#
loop_
_entity_poly.entity_id
_entity_poly.type
_entity_poly.pdbx_seq_one_letter_code
_entity_poly.pdbx_strand_id
1 'polypeptide(L)' 'MKKYLCLFVLPLLTTACATPQNPATCWGKIEIGRHVYDQPIYKQRDGFYMKEYLVGDAFKYTWVEKNKFKDLSDCKDKFK' A
#
# COMPACT_ATOMS: atom_id res chain seq x y z
N MET A 1 17.38 -55.02 16.47
CA MET A 1 17.24 -54.27 15.20
C MET A 1 16.72 -52.87 15.52
N LYS A 2 17.62 -51.87 15.59
CA LYS A 2 17.27 -50.46 15.91
C LYS A 2 16.86 -49.77 14.60
N LYS A 3 15.61 -49.32 14.52
CA LYS A 3 15.09 -48.56 13.38
C LYS A 3 15.58 -47.12 13.51
N TYR A 4 16.55 -46.73 12.68
CA TYR A 4 16.95 -45.34 12.54
C TYR A 4 15.89 -44.64 11.68
N LEU A 5 15.06 -43.85 12.35
CA LEU A 5 14.11 -42.94 11.72
C LEU A 5 14.92 -41.76 11.17
N CYS A 6 15.43 -41.88 9.94
CA CYS A 6 16.06 -40.78 9.21
C CYS A 6 14.99 -39.75 8.81
N LEU A 7 14.59 -38.90 9.76
CA LEU A 7 13.96 -37.62 9.48
C LEU A 7 15.08 -36.64 9.11
N PHE A 8 15.41 -36.55 7.83
CA PHE A 8 16.31 -35.53 7.32
C PHE A 8 15.67 -34.86 6.09
N VAL A 9 15.43 -33.55 6.26
CA VAL A 9 15.39 -32.48 5.24
C VAL A 9 14.18 -32.51 4.29
N LEU A 10 13.36 -31.47 4.13
CA LEU A 10 13.59 -30.03 3.96
C LEU A 10 12.26 -29.29 4.31
N PRO A 11 12.21 -28.25 5.15
CA PRO A 11 11.12 -27.28 5.12
C PRO A 11 11.44 -26.21 4.06
N LEU A 12 11.47 -26.59 2.79
CA LEU A 12 11.64 -25.65 1.68
C LEU A 12 10.28 -25.50 1.03
N LEU A 13 9.45 -24.57 1.52
CA LEU A 13 8.28 -24.03 0.82
C LEU A 13 7.59 -22.88 1.59
N THR A 14 8.30 -22.12 2.44
CA THR A 14 7.70 -20.93 3.09
C THR A 14 8.14 -19.59 2.49
N THR A 15 8.78 -19.57 1.32
CA THR A 15 8.92 -18.33 0.54
C THR A 15 7.65 -18.07 -0.28
N ALA A 16 6.49 -18.12 0.37
CA ALA A 16 5.30 -17.50 -0.20
C ALA A 16 5.54 -15.98 -0.12
N CYS A 17 5.97 -15.44 -1.26
CA CYS A 17 6.15 -14.03 -1.60
C CYS A 17 5.53 -13.07 -0.56
N ALA A 18 6.34 -12.58 0.38
CA ALA A 18 6.15 -11.24 0.88
C ALA A 18 6.57 -10.32 -0.26
N THR A 19 5.69 -10.12 -1.26
CA THR A 19 5.82 -8.97 -2.15
C THR A 19 6.00 -7.79 -1.22
N PRO A 20 7.07 -6.98 -1.33
CA PRO A 20 7.22 -5.82 -0.47
C PRO A 20 6.05 -4.89 -0.77
N GLN A 21 4.98 -5.02 0.01
CA GLN A 21 3.90 -4.06 0.06
C GLN A 21 4.58 -2.84 0.67
N ASN A 22 5.01 -1.91 -0.19
CA ASN A 22 5.46 -0.61 0.29
C ASN A 22 4.33 -0.09 1.18
N PRO A 23 4.56 0.09 2.50
CA PRO A 23 3.50 0.53 3.37
C PRO A 23 3.01 1.90 2.90
N ALA A 24 1.72 2.16 3.08
CA ALA A 24 1.18 3.48 2.80
C ALA A 24 1.90 4.52 3.66
N THR A 25 2.26 5.66 3.08
CA THR A 25 2.88 6.77 3.79
C THR A 25 1.87 7.47 4.71
N CYS A 26 0.62 7.55 4.25
CA CYS A 26 -0.51 8.09 4.98
C CYS A 26 -1.83 7.61 4.34
N TRP A 27 -2.95 7.99 4.95
CA TRP A 27 -4.29 7.69 4.49
C TRP A 27 -5.06 8.98 4.18
N GLY A 28 -5.62 9.04 2.97
CA GLY A 28 -6.58 10.08 2.60
C GLY A 28 -8.00 9.55 2.59
N LYS A 29 -9.01 10.42 2.64
CA LYS A 29 -10.41 10.03 2.49
C LYS A 29 -10.95 10.46 1.12
N ILE A 30 -11.54 9.54 0.37
CA ILE A 30 -12.17 9.81 -0.93
C ILE A 30 -13.66 9.48 -0.88
N GLU A 31 -14.50 10.29 -1.52
CA GLU A 31 -15.93 10.00 -1.68
C GLU A 31 -16.16 9.34 -3.04
N ILE A 32 -16.72 8.12 -3.02
CA ILE A 32 -17.16 7.40 -4.21
C ILE A 32 -18.65 7.11 -4.05
N GLY A 33 -19.47 7.72 -4.92
CA GLY A 33 -20.92 7.67 -4.79
C GLY A 33 -21.39 8.42 -3.54
N ARG A 34 -21.91 7.68 -2.55
CA ARG A 34 -22.38 8.22 -1.24
C ARG A 34 -21.54 7.73 -0.05
N HIS A 35 -20.40 7.11 -0.32
CA HIS A 35 -19.56 6.49 0.71
C HIS A 35 -18.17 7.13 0.72
N VAL A 36 -17.62 7.26 1.93
CA VAL A 36 -16.25 7.74 2.16
C VAL A 36 -15.36 6.55 2.47
N TYR A 37 -14.28 6.42 1.72
CA TYR A 37 -13.31 5.33 1.84
C TYR A 37 -11.95 5.88 2.26
N ASP A 38 -11.26 5.13 3.12
CA ASP A 38 -9.85 5.37 3.41
C ASP A 38 -9.01 4.84 2.23
N GLN A 39 -8.20 5.73 1.66
CA GLN A 39 -7.38 5.50 0.48
C GLN A 39 -5.91 5.56 0.88
N PRO A 40 -5.15 4.46 0.74
CA PRO A 40 -3.71 4.50 0.98
C PRO A 40 -3.02 5.39 -0.04
N ILE A 41 -2.10 6.24 0.44
CA ILE A 41 -1.27 7.14 -0.36
C ILE A 41 0.20 6.81 -0.12
N TYR A 42 0.94 6.67 -1.22
CA TYR A 42 2.33 6.20 -1.20
C TYR A 42 3.35 7.28 -1.55
N LYS A 43 2.96 8.26 -2.37
CA LYS A 43 3.85 9.35 -2.82
C LYS A 43 3.05 10.62 -3.09
N GLN A 44 3.73 11.75 -3.07
CA GLN A 44 3.20 13.04 -3.49
C GLN A 44 4.10 13.63 -4.59
N ARG A 45 3.50 14.31 -5.56
CA ARG A 45 4.23 15.12 -6.55
C ARG A 45 3.54 16.44 -6.79
N ASP A 46 4.27 17.38 -7.40
CA ASP A 46 3.68 18.57 -8.01
C ASP A 46 3.06 18.17 -9.35
N GLY A 47 1.73 18.26 -9.43
CA GLY A 47 1.01 18.20 -10.70
C GLY A 47 0.98 19.57 -11.36
N PHE A 48 0.42 19.64 -12.57
CA PHE A 48 0.41 20.87 -13.36
C PHE A 48 -0.39 22.01 -12.69
N TYR A 49 -1.53 21.69 -12.08
CA TYR A 49 -2.38 22.67 -11.39
C TYR A 49 -2.35 22.56 -9.87
N MET A 50 -2.13 21.35 -9.34
CA MET A 50 -2.16 21.08 -7.90
C MET A 50 -1.34 19.85 -7.57
N LYS A 51 -1.11 19.61 -6.28
CA LYS A 51 -0.47 18.38 -5.81
C LYS A 51 -1.26 17.16 -6.26
N GLU A 52 -0.54 16.11 -6.62
CA GLU A 52 -1.09 14.80 -6.94
C GLU A 52 -0.51 13.76 -5.98
N TYR A 53 -1.32 12.76 -5.69
CA TYR A 53 -1.02 11.69 -4.73
C TYR A 53 -1.05 10.34 -5.45
N LEU A 54 0.01 9.55 -5.27
CA LEU A 54 0.06 8.20 -5.79
C LEU A 54 -0.76 7.31 -4.88
N VAL A 55 -1.90 6.88 -5.39
CA VAL A 55 -2.78 5.90 -4.74
C VAL A 55 -2.68 4.58 -5.48
N GLY A 56 -3.06 3.49 -4.83
CA GLY A 56 -3.01 2.19 -5.48
C GLY A 56 -3.58 1.08 -4.63
N ASP A 57 -3.74 -0.07 -5.26
CA ASP A 57 -4.07 -1.34 -4.65
C ASP A 57 -2.97 -2.37 -4.98
N ALA A 58 -3.23 -3.65 -4.70
CA ALA A 58 -2.28 -4.73 -4.98
C ALA A 58 -1.94 -4.90 -6.47
N PHE A 59 -2.71 -4.33 -7.38
CA PHE A 59 -2.62 -4.57 -8.82
C PHE A 59 -2.19 -3.33 -9.61
N LYS A 60 -2.48 -2.11 -9.13
CA LYS A 60 -2.14 -0.89 -9.86
C LYS A 60 -1.94 0.32 -8.95
N TYR A 61 -1.14 1.27 -9.45
CA TYR A 61 -0.99 2.60 -8.89
C TYR A 61 -1.44 3.67 -9.89
N THR A 62 -1.97 4.78 -9.38
CA THR A 62 -2.48 5.90 -10.18
C THR A 62 -2.26 7.21 -9.44
N TRP A 63 -1.92 8.26 -10.17
CA TRP A 63 -1.82 9.61 -9.63
C TRP A 63 -3.20 10.26 -9.60
N VAL A 64 -3.59 10.78 -8.44
CA VAL A 64 -4.88 11.40 -8.20
C VAL A 64 -4.68 12.82 -7.67
N GLU A 65 -5.36 13.78 -8.28
CA GLU A 65 -5.34 15.18 -7.87
C GLU A 65 -5.85 15.39 -6.43
N LYS A 66 -5.25 16.34 -5.71
CA LYS A 66 -5.63 16.72 -4.34
C LYS A 66 -7.14 16.95 -4.17
N ASN A 67 -7.80 17.55 -5.17
CA ASN A 67 -9.22 17.90 -5.11
C ASN A 67 -10.18 16.70 -5.02
N LYS A 68 -9.70 15.47 -5.29
CA LYS A 68 -10.51 14.26 -5.18
C LYS A 68 -10.63 13.76 -3.75
N PHE A 69 -9.75 14.22 -2.86
CA PHE A 69 -9.76 13.83 -1.45
C PHE A 69 -10.62 14.80 -0.65
N LYS A 70 -11.45 14.25 0.23
CA LYS A 70 -12.23 14.99 1.24
C LYS A 70 -11.37 15.38 2.43
N ASP A 71 -10.43 14.51 2.80
CA ASP A 71 -9.55 14.70 3.94
C ASP A 71 -8.17 14.15 3.64
N LEU A 72 -7.14 14.91 4.01
CA LEU A 72 -5.72 14.60 3.88
C LEU A 72 -4.96 14.97 5.17
N SER A 73 -5.66 15.09 6.29
CA SER A 73 -5.09 15.51 7.58
C SER A 73 -3.98 14.57 8.06
N ASP A 74 -4.12 13.25 7.87
CA ASP A 74 -3.09 12.25 8.21
C ASP A 74 -1.80 12.41 7.37
N CYS A 75 -1.94 12.94 6.15
CA CYS A 75 -0.82 13.17 5.23
C CYS A 75 -0.03 14.44 5.51
N LYS A 76 -0.49 15.28 6.46
CA LYS A 76 0.18 16.52 6.79
C LYS A 76 1.60 16.23 7.26
N ASP A 77 2.57 16.90 6.62
CA ASP A 77 3.99 16.80 6.93
C ASP A 77 4.66 15.43 6.68
N LYS A 78 3.95 14.47 6.05
CA LYS A 78 4.45 13.12 5.75
C LYS A 78 5.27 13.02 4.45
N PHE A 79 5.17 14.02 3.58
CA PHE A 79 5.84 14.08 2.27
C PHE A 79 6.87 15.22 2.16
N LYS A 80 7.42 15.66 3.29
CA LYS A 80 8.44 16.72 3.34
C LYS A 80 9.82 16.21 2.95
#